data_AF-A0A9Q1BIZ0-F1
#
_entry.id   AF-A0A9Q1BIZ0-F1
#
_cell.length_a   1.000
_cell.length_b   1.000
_cell.length_c   1.000
_cell.angle_alpha   90.00
_cell.angle_beta   90.00
_cell.angle_gamma   90.00
#
_symmetry.space_group_name_H-M   'P 1'
#
loop_
_entity.id
_entity.type
_entity.pdbx_description
1 polymer ?
#
loop_
_entity_poly.entity_id
_entity_poly.type
_entity_poly.pdbx_seq_one_letter_code
_entity_poly.pdbx_strand_id
1 'polypeptide(L)'
;MLCRLLPPTNLLVRKWTSSVQSVRTKKKWVTAESSALKNDPTHLALSYFDQHYGSQFPQNWPLIRLALLSLQKYGALVNTFCHGYEAIERLANLGAEEFVQHAARDLQKSFSEKNWQNKIKTGDLDAHTTGEYLQKSSEENGISDYEKTFVSQQNTEEKSDHFVEDSWRDQYIVAAGFESKLEYMIGQENSPDDPANMIDISAPVDSVQFPITISPFLKCFIFPHGNFQQLPPSRLESSSGLLYYYTMDASSLLPVMALDIQPNESVLDMCAAPGGKALALLSVLTEGGIVLNEPATARRKRLLSVLDSYVPKEFINSGKVQVTAVEGQKWGVTSKNTFDKILVDVPCTTDRHSLKERDNNIFKPRRSQERWNLPSLQEELLCSALLSVRPGGDVVYSTCSLSTLQNDGVVQGAITKCQEEFDLQIQVVDLSPLATCLSSVFKFSDITKYGQLVIPDLTANFGPMYFARLHKKA
;
A
#
# COMPACT_ATOMS: atom_id res chain seq x y z
N MET A 1 33.98 -67.68 38.67
CA MET A 1 33.45 -66.33 38.93
C MET A 1 32.98 -65.75 37.59
N LEU A 2 31.66 -65.66 37.43
CA LEU A 2 30.86 -64.88 36.45
C LEU A 2 31.20 -64.84 34.95
N CYS A 3 30.23 -65.35 34.18
CA CYS A 3 30.00 -65.25 32.74
C CYS A 3 29.68 -63.82 32.25
N ARG A 4 29.95 -63.56 30.97
CA ARG A 4 29.01 -62.90 30.01
C ARG A 4 29.45 -63.16 28.56
N LEU A 5 28.66 -63.95 27.84
CA LEU A 5 28.61 -64.08 26.39
C LEU A 5 27.12 -64.11 25.98
N LEU A 6 26.75 -63.29 24.99
CA LEU A 6 25.54 -63.47 24.15
C LEU A 6 25.76 -64.68 23.23
N PRO A 7 24.76 -65.40 22.64
CA PRO A 7 23.58 -64.91 21.88
C PRO A 7 22.36 -65.92 21.95
N PRO A 8 21.50 -66.18 20.93
CA PRO A 8 20.68 -65.39 20.01
C PRO A 8 19.13 -65.63 20.16
N THR A 9 18.36 -65.05 19.23
CA THR A 9 16.90 -65.07 18.94
C THR A 9 16.05 -66.32 19.27
N ASN A 10 14.80 -66.10 19.72
CA ASN A 10 13.63 -66.90 19.33
C ASN A 10 12.30 -66.15 19.52
N LEU A 11 11.51 -66.12 18.43
CA LEU A 11 10.10 -65.75 18.39
C LEU A 11 9.28 -66.70 19.27
N LEU A 12 8.49 -66.15 20.21
CA LEU A 12 7.35 -66.85 20.79
C LEU A 12 6.15 -65.91 20.88
N VAL A 13 5.18 -66.22 20.02
CA VAL A 13 3.81 -65.72 20.04
C VAL A 13 3.20 -65.98 21.42
N ARG A 14 2.81 -64.92 22.13
CA ARG A 14 1.88 -65.03 23.28
C ARG A 14 0.62 -64.23 23.01
N LYS A 15 -0.49 -64.98 22.92
CA LYS A 15 -1.86 -64.51 22.81
C LYS A 15 -2.15 -63.41 23.83
N TRP A 16 -2.58 -62.25 23.34
CA TRP A 16 -3.25 -61.24 24.15
C TRP A 16 -4.65 -61.74 24.51
N THR A 17 -4.87 -62.05 25.78
CA THR A 17 -6.22 -62.09 26.36
C THR A 17 -6.49 -60.74 27.01
N SER A 18 -7.60 -60.14 26.60
CA SER A 18 -8.10 -58.83 26.97
C SER A 18 -8.31 -58.64 28.48
N SER A 19 -7.70 -57.60 29.04
CA SER A 19 -8.29 -56.85 30.16
C SER A 19 -8.08 -55.36 29.91
N VAL A 20 -9.15 -54.69 29.46
CA VAL A 20 -9.19 -53.25 29.25
C VAL A 20 -9.27 -52.58 30.62
N GLN A 21 -8.17 -52.03 31.11
CA GLN A 21 -8.21 -50.96 32.11
C GLN A 21 -8.21 -49.62 31.36
N SER A 22 -9.34 -48.91 31.39
CA SER A 22 -9.45 -47.58 30.78
C SER A 22 -8.62 -46.57 31.58
N VAL A 23 -7.39 -46.31 31.14
CA VAL A 23 -6.67 -45.11 31.58
C VAL A 23 -7.23 -43.92 30.81
N ARG A 24 -8.12 -43.18 31.47
CA ARG A 24 -8.71 -41.94 30.96
C ARG A 24 -7.64 -40.83 31.05
N THR A 25 -6.80 -40.70 30.03
CA THR A 25 -5.95 -39.52 29.86
C THR A 25 -6.84 -38.32 29.51
N LYS A 26 -6.97 -37.38 30.44
CA LYS A 26 -7.79 -36.17 30.28
C LYS A 26 -7.24 -35.31 29.13
N LYS A 27 -8.11 -35.01 28.16
CA LYS A 27 -7.97 -33.96 27.13
C LYS A 27 -7.74 -32.58 27.79
N LYS A 28 -6.49 -32.24 28.11
CA LYS A 28 -6.14 -30.92 28.68
C LYS A 28 -5.29 -30.04 27.75
N TRP A 29 -4.77 -30.57 26.64
CA TRP A 29 -3.91 -29.82 25.72
C TRP A 29 -4.70 -28.98 24.69
N VAL A 30 -5.84 -29.50 24.20
CA VAL A 30 -6.66 -28.85 23.15
C VAL A 30 -7.41 -27.59 23.65
N THR A 31 -7.73 -27.52 24.95
CA THR A 31 -8.46 -26.36 25.51
C THR A 31 -7.57 -25.15 25.80
N ALA A 32 -6.26 -25.33 25.99
CA ALA A 32 -5.32 -24.23 26.19
C ALA A 32 -4.90 -23.58 24.87
N GLU A 33 -4.71 -24.35 23.79
CA GLU A 33 -4.48 -23.81 22.45
C GLU A 33 -5.68 -23.01 21.93
N SER A 34 -6.90 -23.55 22.09
CA SER A 34 -8.11 -22.83 21.66
C SER A 34 -8.42 -21.57 22.48
N SER A 35 -7.91 -21.42 23.70
CA SER A 35 -8.07 -20.18 24.49
C SER A 35 -6.95 -19.16 24.22
N ALA A 36 -5.74 -19.63 23.89
CA ALA A 36 -4.63 -18.78 23.46
C ALA A 36 -4.88 -18.15 22.10
N LEU A 37 -5.42 -18.90 21.13
CA LEU A 37 -5.83 -18.40 19.81
C LEU A 37 -6.96 -17.35 19.91
N LYS A 38 -7.87 -17.48 20.88
CA LYS A 38 -9.02 -16.58 21.07
C LYS A 38 -8.64 -15.14 21.43
N ASN A 39 -7.46 -14.92 22.00
CA ASN A 39 -6.97 -13.60 22.39
C ASN A 39 -5.76 -13.14 21.57
N ASP A 40 -5.36 -13.91 20.56
CA ASP A 40 -4.24 -13.55 19.68
C ASP A 40 -4.67 -12.41 18.75
N PRO A 41 -4.08 -11.21 18.86
CA PRO A 41 -4.54 -10.05 18.10
C PRO A 41 -4.44 -10.25 16.57
N THR A 42 -3.51 -11.07 16.09
CA THR A 42 -3.42 -11.41 14.65
C THR A 42 -4.59 -12.26 14.18
N HIS A 43 -5.08 -13.17 15.03
CA HIS A 43 -6.29 -13.95 14.73
C HIS A 43 -7.54 -13.07 14.81
N LEU A 44 -7.61 -12.16 15.79
CA LEU A 44 -8.71 -11.20 15.89
C LEU A 44 -8.77 -10.27 14.67
N ALA A 45 -7.61 -9.80 14.19
CA ALA A 45 -7.51 -9.04 12.94
C ALA A 45 -8.03 -9.83 11.75
N LEU A 46 -7.60 -11.09 11.58
CA LEU A 46 -8.04 -11.93 10.48
C LEU A 46 -9.56 -12.19 10.51
N SER A 47 -10.12 -12.49 11.69
CA SER A 47 -11.56 -12.69 11.85
C SER A 47 -12.35 -11.42 11.53
N TYR A 48 -11.86 -10.26 11.98
CA TYR A 48 -12.46 -8.97 11.64
C TYR A 48 -12.43 -8.74 10.12
N PHE A 49 -11.29 -8.98 9.45
CA PHE A 49 -11.18 -8.82 8.01
C PHE A 49 -12.06 -9.81 7.24
N ASP A 50 -12.17 -11.07 7.67
CA ASP A 50 -13.05 -12.05 7.05
C ASP A 50 -14.53 -11.61 7.08
N GLN A 51 -14.96 -10.97 8.17
CA GLN A 51 -16.32 -10.46 8.31
C GLN A 51 -16.59 -9.20 7.46
N HIS A 52 -15.63 -8.27 7.40
CA HIS A 52 -15.84 -6.96 6.79
C HIS A 52 -15.37 -6.88 5.33
N TYR A 53 -14.25 -7.49 5.00
CA TYR A 53 -13.70 -7.46 3.63
C TYR A 53 -14.29 -8.55 2.74
N GLY A 54 -14.85 -9.61 3.33
CA GLY A 54 -15.63 -10.61 2.59
C GLY A 54 -16.84 -10.01 1.87
N SER A 55 -17.53 -9.03 2.48
CA SER A 55 -18.65 -8.32 1.85
C SER A 55 -18.18 -7.22 0.89
N GLN A 56 -17.06 -6.54 1.18
CA GLN A 56 -16.48 -5.50 0.32
C GLN A 56 -15.87 -6.07 -0.97
N PHE A 57 -15.30 -7.27 -0.91
CA PHE A 57 -14.64 -7.93 -2.04
C PHE A 57 -15.16 -9.37 -2.25
N PRO A 58 -16.46 -9.61 -2.52
CA PRO A 58 -17.04 -10.96 -2.46
C PRO A 58 -16.33 -12.03 -3.29
N GLN A 59 -15.88 -11.66 -4.49
CA GLN A 59 -15.19 -12.58 -5.41
C GLN A 59 -13.66 -12.59 -5.21
N ASN A 60 -13.09 -11.45 -4.78
CA ASN A 60 -11.64 -11.27 -4.70
C ASN A 60 -11.09 -11.54 -3.29
N TRP A 61 -11.94 -11.55 -2.25
CA TRP A 61 -11.51 -11.65 -0.86
C TRP A 61 -10.64 -12.89 -0.59
N PRO A 62 -10.97 -14.11 -1.07
CA PRO A 62 -10.10 -15.26 -0.84
C PRO A 62 -8.67 -15.06 -1.36
N LEU A 63 -8.51 -14.41 -2.51
CA LEU A 63 -7.21 -14.13 -3.11
C LEU A 63 -6.47 -13.02 -2.36
N ILE A 64 -7.16 -11.92 -2.04
CA ILE A 64 -6.61 -10.81 -1.26
C ILE A 64 -6.16 -11.31 0.12
N ARG A 65 -6.99 -12.09 0.79
CA ARG A 65 -6.70 -12.72 2.09
C ARG A 65 -5.47 -13.61 2.02
N LEU A 66 -5.38 -14.46 1.00
CA LEU A 66 -4.22 -15.33 0.81
C LEU A 66 -2.94 -14.51 0.56
N ALA A 67 -3.02 -13.45 -0.24
CA ALA A 67 -1.91 -12.53 -0.50
C ALA A 67 -1.48 -11.76 0.77
N LEU A 68 -2.43 -11.30 1.60
CA LEU A 68 -2.17 -10.66 2.89
C LEU A 68 -1.35 -11.55 3.84
N LEU A 69 -1.71 -12.84 3.90
CA LEU A 69 -1.06 -13.86 4.72
C LEU A 69 0.27 -14.37 4.12
N SER A 70 0.53 -14.09 2.84
CA SER A 70 1.73 -14.51 2.12
C SER A 70 2.89 -13.52 2.27
N LEU A 71 4.06 -13.91 1.74
CA LEU A 71 5.24 -13.05 1.69
C LEU A 71 4.98 -11.82 0.81
N GLN A 72 5.21 -10.64 1.35
CA GLN A 72 5.04 -9.37 0.67
C GLN A 72 6.20 -9.12 -0.31
N LYS A 73 5.91 -8.52 -1.46
CA LYS A 73 6.93 -8.00 -2.39
C LYS A 73 7.38 -6.62 -1.96
N TYR A 74 8.64 -6.32 -2.20
CA TYR A 74 9.26 -5.05 -1.83
C TYR A 74 9.91 -4.41 -3.06
N GLY A 75 10.00 -3.08 -3.03
CA GLY A 75 10.81 -2.27 -3.92
C GLY A 75 12.03 -1.70 -3.20
N ALA A 76 13.07 -1.39 -3.98
CA ALA A 76 14.27 -0.70 -3.55
C ALA A 76 14.20 0.75 -4.04
N LEU A 77 13.80 1.67 -3.15
CA LEU A 77 13.84 3.11 -3.40
C LEU A 77 15.30 3.55 -3.37
N VAL A 78 15.86 3.91 -4.53
CA VAL A 78 17.27 4.30 -4.66
C VAL A 78 17.51 5.62 -3.93
N ASN A 79 18.57 5.66 -3.13
CA ASN A 79 18.99 6.87 -2.44
C ASN A 79 19.71 7.82 -3.40
N THR A 80 19.08 8.97 -3.69
CA THR A 80 19.63 9.98 -4.59
C THR A 80 20.79 10.78 -3.99
N PHE A 81 21.05 10.67 -2.68
CA PHE A 81 22.19 11.29 -2.02
C PHE A 81 23.50 10.48 -2.14
N CYS A 82 23.44 9.26 -2.69
CA CYS A 82 24.61 8.41 -2.96
C CYS A 82 24.95 8.38 -4.45
N HIS A 83 26.15 7.92 -4.80
CA HIS A 83 26.49 7.52 -6.17
C HIS A 83 25.84 6.17 -6.50
N GLY A 84 24.52 6.18 -6.68
CA GLY A 84 23.70 4.98 -6.81
C GLY A 84 23.91 4.13 -8.07
N TYR A 85 24.90 4.41 -8.92
CA TYR A 85 25.15 3.64 -10.15
C TYR A 85 25.45 2.17 -9.84
N GLU A 86 26.33 1.90 -8.86
CA GLU A 86 26.66 0.53 -8.44
C GLU A 86 25.41 -0.23 -7.96
N ALA A 87 24.56 0.46 -7.18
CA ALA A 87 23.34 -0.13 -6.66
C ALA A 87 22.31 -0.41 -7.77
N ILE A 88 22.14 0.53 -8.71
CA ILE A 88 21.27 0.39 -9.87
C ILE A 88 21.73 -0.78 -10.73
N GLU A 89 23.02 -0.85 -11.08
CA GLU A 89 23.59 -1.93 -11.88
C GLU A 89 23.40 -3.28 -11.18
N ARG A 90 23.66 -3.33 -9.87
CA ARG A 90 23.45 -4.55 -9.07
C ARG A 90 21.99 -4.99 -9.06
N LEU A 91 21.04 -4.08 -8.88
CA LEU A 91 19.61 -4.39 -8.89
C LEU A 91 19.17 -4.89 -10.28
N ALA A 92 19.61 -4.22 -11.34
CA ALA A 92 19.35 -4.65 -12.72
C ALA A 92 19.94 -6.03 -13.03
N ASN A 93 21.16 -6.32 -12.58
CA ASN A 93 21.81 -7.63 -12.75
C ASN A 93 21.10 -8.75 -11.99
N LEU A 94 20.32 -8.43 -10.95
CA LEU A 94 19.46 -9.40 -10.27
C LEU A 94 18.13 -9.64 -11.01
N GLY A 95 17.85 -8.87 -12.07
CA GLY A 95 16.59 -8.91 -12.79
C GLY A 95 15.50 -8.04 -12.17
N ALA A 96 15.85 -7.05 -11.35
CA ALA A 96 14.91 -6.03 -10.90
C ALA A 96 14.80 -4.91 -11.93
N GLU A 97 13.59 -4.39 -12.10
CA GLU A 97 13.23 -3.37 -13.09
C GLU A 97 12.81 -2.07 -12.39
N GLU A 98 13.19 -0.94 -12.99
CA GLU A 98 12.81 0.38 -12.51
C GLU A 98 11.41 0.72 -13.05
N PHE A 99 10.41 0.79 -12.17
CA PHE A 99 9.02 0.93 -12.60
C PHE A 99 8.54 2.38 -12.70
N VAL A 100 9.18 3.31 -11.99
CA VAL A 100 8.72 4.70 -11.87
C VAL A 100 8.90 5.44 -13.19
N GLN A 101 10.06 5.26 -13.83
CA GLN A 101 10.39 5.85 -15.12
C GLN A 101 9.55 5.23 -16.25
N HIS A 102 9.21 3.94 -16.15
CA HIS A 102 8.29 3.30 -17.10
C HIS A 102 6.91 3.98 -17.03
N ALA A 103 6.36 4.12 -15.82
CA ALA A 103 5.09 4.80 -15.60
C ALA A 103 5.11 6.28 -16.04
N ALA A 104 6.22 6.99 -15.81
CA ALA A 104 6.39 8.37 -16.24
C ALA A 104 6.31 8.52 -17.77
N ARG A 105 6.96 7.63 -18.52
CA ARG A 105 6.91 7.63 -19.99
C ARG A 105 5.50 7.33 -20.50
N ASP A 106 4.80 6.38 -19.88
CA ASP A 106 3.46 5.99 -20.31
C ASP A 106 2.43 7.09 -20.04
N LEU A 107 2.54 7.80 -18.90
CA LEU A 107 1.72 8.99 -18.64
C LEU A 107 1.96 10.09 -19.68
N GLN A 108 3.22 10.36 -20.03
CA GLN A 108 3.57 11.38 -21.04
C GLN A 108 3.00 11.03 -22.42
N LYS A 109 3.06 9.76 -22.82
CA LYS A 109 2.44 9.27 -24.07
C LYS A 109 0.93 9.43 -24.05
N SER A 110 0.27 8.98 -22.97
CA SER A 110 -1.20 9.08 -22.83
C SER A 110 -1.70 10.53 -22.90
N PHE A 111 -0.97 11.46 -22.27
CA PHE A 111 -1.31 12.88 -22.32
C PHE A 111 -1.11 13.47 -23.71
N SER A 112 -0.04 13.10 -24.40
CA SER A 112 0.24 13.54 -25.78
C SER A 112 -0.82 13.05 -26.76
N GLU A 113 -1.27 11.80 -26.63
CA GLU A 113 -2.35 11.22 -27.44
C GLU A 113 -3.69 11.91 -27.19
N LYS A 114 -4.06 12.15 -25.93
CA LYS A 114 -5.29 12.90 -25.57
C LYS A 114 -5.27 14.32 -26.13
N ASN A 115 -4.14 15.02 -26.02
CA ASN A 115 -3.98 16.36 -26.60
C ASN A 115 -4.07 16.35 -28.12
N TRP A 116 -3.51 15.34 -28.78
CA TRP A 116 -3.60 15.17 -30.23
C TRP A 116 -5.05 14.89 -30.67
N GLN A 117 -5.76 13.98 -29.99
CA GLN A 117 -7.18 13.72 -30.24
C GLN A 117 -8.05 14.96 -30.00
N ASN A 118 -7.73 15.75 -28.97
CA ASN A 118 -8.43 17.02 -28.71
C ASN A 118 -8.17 18.03 -29.83
N LYS A 119 -6.93 18.18 -30.33
CA LYS A 119 -6.64 19.06 -31.48
C LYS A 119 -7.36 18.64 -32.76
N ILE A 120 -7.53 17.34 -32.99
CA ILE A 120 -8.33 16.81 -34.12
C ILE A 120 -9.81 17.18 -33.93
N LYS A 121 -10.32 17.08 -32.69
CA LYS A 121 -11.72 17.42 -32.37
C LYS A 121 -12.01 18.92 -32.38
N THR A 122 -11.04 19.77 -32.00
CA THR A 122 -11.18 21.24 -32.01
C THR A 122 -10.92 21.86 -33.38
N GLY A 123 -10.48 21.06 -34.37
CA GLY A 123 -10.23 21.54 -35.73
C GLY A 123 -8.93 22.34 -35.90
N ASP A 124 -8.01 22.28 -34.94
CA ASP A 124 -6.74 23.03 -34.94
C ASP A 124 -5.64 22.39 -35.82
N LEU A 125 -5.98 21.39 -36.63
CA LEU A 125 -5.05 20.68 -37.51
C LEU A 125 -5.59 20.63 -38.94
N ASP A 126 -4.99 21.43 -39.82
CA ASP A 126 -5.21 21.35 -41.27
C ASP A 126 -4.70 20.02 -41.82
N ALA A 127 -5.55 19.34 -42.60
CA ALA A 127 -5.36 18.01 -43.17
C ALA A 127 -4.13 17.83 -44.11
N HIS A 128 -3.31 18.86 -44.27
CA HIS A 128 -2.06 18.83 -45.05
C HIS A 128 -0.81 18.55 -44.21
N THR A 129 -0.86 18.65 -42.88
CA THR A 129 0.30 18.46 -41.99
C THR A 129 0.47 17.01 -41.49
N THR A 130 -0.51 16.15 -41.78
CA THR A 130 -0.60 14.75 -41.31
C THR A 130 0.37 13.79 -42.01
N GLY A 131 0.91 14.16 -43.17
CA GLY A 131 1.83 13.32 -43.94
C GLY A 131 3.29 13.32 -43.47
N GLU A 132 3.76 14.41 -42.86
CA GLU A 132 5.19 14.58 -42.54
C GLU A 132 5.58 14.08 -41.13
N TYR A 133 4.62 13.93 -40.21
CA TYR A 133 4.92 13.50 -38.83
C TYR A 133 5.07 11.97 -38.68
N LEU A 134 4.39 11.18 -39.54
CA LEU A 134 4.48 9.71 -39.55
C LEU A 134 5.80 9.19 -40.15
N GLN A 135 6.53 10.01 -40.92
CA GLN A 135 7.84 9.64 -41.45
C GLN A 135 8.99 9.90 -40.47
N LYS A 136 8.86 10.88 -39.55
CA LYS A 136 9.90 11.17 -38.56
C LYS A 136 9.94 10.22 -37.36
N SER A 137 8.83 9.54 -37.03
CA SER A 137 8.79 8.57 -35.91
C SER A 137 9.39 7.20 -36.24
N SER A 138 9.65 6.92 -37.52
CA SER A 138 10.19 5.63 -37.99
C SER A 138 11.72 5.59 -38.12
N GLU A 139 12.42 6.72 -37.99
CA GLU A 139 13.88 6.78 -38.20
C GLU A 139 14.74 6.79 -36.92
N GLU A 140 14.15 6.90 -35.72
CA GLU A 140 14.92 6.96 -34.45
C GLU A 140 14.84 5.71 -33.53
N ASN A 141 14.15 4.64 -33.94
CA ASN A 141 14.12 3.39 -33.17
C ASN A 141 14.95 2.30 -33.85
N GLY A 142 16.26 2.29 -33.56
CA GLY A 142 17.13 1.14 -33.81
C GLY A 142 16.73 -0.05 -32.94
N ILE A 143 15.72 -0.81 -33.36
CA ILE A 143 15.30 -2.07 -32.74
C ILE A 143 16.27 -3.15 -33.20
N SER A 144 17.04 -3.71 -32.27
CA SER A 144 17.88 -4.89 -32.52
C SER A 144 17.01 -6.13 -32.76
N ASP A 145 17.43 -7.00 -33.68
CA ASP A 145 16.74 -8.17 -34.25
C ASP A 145 16.35 -9.32 -33.30
N TYR A 146 16.04 -9.06 -32.03
CA TYR A 146 15.62 -10.08 -31.04
C TYR A 146 14.09 -10.12 -30.77
N GLU A 147 13.30 -9.18 -31.29
CA GLU A 147 11.83 -9.11 -31.04
C GLU A 147 10.92 -9.66 -32.15
N LYS A 148 11.47 -10.26 -33.22
CA LYS A 148 10.64 -10.78 -34.34
C LYS A 148 10.21 -12.25 -34.22
N THR A 149 10.52 -12.94 -33.12
CA THR A 149 10.27 -14.39 -33.01
C THR A 149 9.18 -14.79 -31.99
N PHE A 150 8.35 -13.86 -31.52
CA PHE A 150 7.29 -14.17 -30.55
C PHE A 150 5.85 -13.86 -31.00
N VAL A 151 5.64 -13.49 -32.27
CA VAL A 151 4.28 -13.20 -32.82
C VAL A 151 4.03 -13.97 -34.11
N SER A 152 4.30 -15.28 -34.11
CA SER A 152 3.85 -16.16 -35.20
C SER A 152 3.68 -17.60 -34.74
N GLN A 153 2.86 -17.84 -33.72
CA GLN A 153 2.25 -19.14 -33.46
C GLN A 153 1.25 -19.01 -32.31
N GLN A 154 0.03 -18.55 -32.63
CA GLN A 154 -1.20 -18.94 -31.95
C GLN A 154 -2.38 -18.35 -32.73
N ASN A 155 -2.72 -19.02 -33.83
CA ASN A 155 -4.02 -18.93 -34.48
C ASN A 155 -4.28 -20.29 -35.12
N THR A 156 -4.76 -21.22 -34.30
CA THR A 156 -5.49 -22.39 -34.77
C THR A 156 -6.57 -22.69 -33.74
N GLU A 157 -7.81 -22.50 -34.18
CA GLU A 157 -9.04 -22.93 -33.54
C GLU A 157 -8.99 -24.45 -33.31
N GLU A 158 -9.30 -24.91 -32.09
CA GLU A 158 -9.86 -26.25 -31.88
C GLU A 158 -11.02 -26.17 -30.89
N LYS A 159 -12.13 -26.80 -31.31
CA LYS A 159 -13.39 -26.94 -30.58
C LYS A 159 -13.35 -28.14 -29.65
N SER A 160 -14.09 -27.98 -28.55
CA SER A 160 -14.78 -28.96 -27.70
C SER A 160 -13.96 -30.07 -27.03
N ASP A 161 -14.03 -30.12 -25.69
CA ASP A 161 -14.84 -31.16 -25.06
C ASP A 161 -15.28 -30.80 -23.64
N HIS A 162 -16.53 -31.16 -23.32
CA HIS A 162 -17.17 -31.03 -22.03
C HIS A 162 -16.43 -31.84 -20.95
N PHE A 163 -16.06 -31.21 -19.83
CA PHE A 163 -15.77 -31.92 -18.58
C PHE A 163 -16.39 -31.19 -17.38
N VAL A 164 -17.59 -31.67 -17.02
CA VAL A 164 -18.18 -31.85 -15.67
C VAL A 164 -17.95 -30.77 -14.61
N GLU A 165 -19.04 -30.06 -14.28
CA GLU A 165 -19.28 -29.27 -13.07
C GLU A 165 -19.24 -30.11 -11.77
N ASP A 166 -19.09 -29.37 -10.66
CA ASP A 166 -19.35 -29.73 -9.25
C ASP A 166 -18.31 -30.56 -8.48
N SER A 167 -17.58 -29.89 -7.55
CA SER A 167 -17.04 -30.52 -6.31
C SER A 167 -16.29 -29.58 -5.34
N TRP A 168 -16.10 -28.27 -5.59
CA TRP A 168 -15.28 -27.42 -4.68
C TRP A 168 -16.07 -26.45 -3.78
N ARG A 169 -17.41 -26.55 -3.73
CA ARG A 169 -18.25 -25.69 -2.86
C ARG A 169 -18.45 -26.21 -1.44
N ASP A 170 -18.13 -27.46 -1.15
CA ASP A 170 -18.35 -28.05 0.19
C ASP A 170 -17.07 -28.59 0.81
N GLN A 171 -16.21 -27.67 1.29
CA GLN A 171 -15.24 -27.99 2.35
C GLN A 171 -14.70 -26.72 3.04
N TYR A 172 -15.59 -25.79 3.38
CA TYR A 172 -15.34 -24.83 4.46
C TYR A 172 -16.14 -25.27 5.68
N ILE A 173 -15.53 -26.12 6.51
CA ILE A 173 -16.07 -26.37 7.85
C ILE A 173 -15.74 -25.13 8.69
N VAL A 174 -16.68 -24.19 8.74
CA VAL A 174 -16.77 -23.26 9.86
C VAL A 174 -16.93 -24.12 11.10
N ALA A 175 -15.96 -24.09 12.00
CA ALA A 175 -16.05 -24.78 13.27
C ALA A 175 -17.19 -24.15 14.08
N ALA A 176 -18.39 -24.72 13.97
CA ALA A 176 -19.56 -24.33 14.73
C ALA A 176 -19.29 -24.55 16.23
N GLY A 177 -19.36 -23.47 17.00
CA GLY A 177 -19.34 -23.50 18.45
C GLY A 177 -18.43 -22.46 19.11
N PHE A 178 -18.82 -21.19 19.07
CA PHE A 178 -18.79 -20.19 20.16
C PHE A 178 -18.95 -18.77 19.57
N GLU A 179 -20.15 -18.45 19.11
CA GLU A 179 -20.50 -17.15 18.53
C GLU A 179 -20.64 -16.05 19.61
N SER A 180 -21.21 -16.38 20.77
CA SER A 180 -21.72 -15.36 21.71
C SER A 180 -20.72 -14.40 22.36
N LYS A 181 -19.44 -14.74 22.51
CA LYS A 181 -18.43 -13.86 23.15
C LYS A 181 -17.59 -13.08 22.14
N LEU A 182 -17.38 -13.66 20.96
CA LEU A 182 -16.77 -12.96 19.83
C LEU A 182 -17.78 -11.97 19.25
N GLU A 183 -19.05 -12.37 19.10
CA GLU A 183 -20.18 -11.49 18.77
C GLU A 183 -20.44 -10.43 19.83
N TYR A 184 -20.12 -10.65 21.11
CA TYR A 184 -20.25 -9.59 22.11
C TYR A 184 -19.14 -8.52 21.99
N MET A 185 -17.91 -8.93 21.63
CA MET A 185 -16.80 -7.99 21.43
C MET A 185 -16.86 -7.29 20.06
N ILE A 186 -17.32 -7.99 19.03
CA ILE A 186 -17.60 -7.47 17.68
C ILE A 186 -18.93 -6.70 17.67
N GLY A 187 -19.91 -7.11 18.47
CA GLY A 187 -21.23 -6.49 18.57
C GLY A 187 -21.23 -5.15 19.30
N GLN A 188 -20.19 -4.84 20.07
CA GLN A 188 -19.92 -3.47 20.53
C GLN A 188 -19.40 -2.59 19.38
N GLU A 189 -18.78 -3.17 18.36
CA GLU A 189 -18.35 -2.48 17.12
C GLU A 189 -19.48 -2.44 16.08
N ASN A 190 -20.44 -3.37 16.11
CA ASN A 190 -21.65 -3.38 15.27
C ASN A 190 -22.87 -2.70 15.94
N SER A 191 -22.68 -1.63 16.71
CA SER A 191 -23.80 -0.84 17.25
C SER A 191 -24.74 -0.39 16.12
N PRO A 192 -26.06 -0.30 16.31
CA PRO A 192 -26.97 0.31 15.32
C PRO A 192 -26.62 1.77 14.98
N ASP A 193 -25.75 2.41 15.77
CA ASP A 193 -25.10 3.70 15.47
C ASP A 193 -23.78 3.54 14.67
N ASP A 194 -23.60 2.44 13.93
CA ASP A 194 -22.43 2.24 13.07
C ASP A 194 -22.42 3.31 11.96
N PRO A 195 -21.42 4.22 11.94
CA PRO A 195 -21.32 5.24 10.91
C PRO A 195 -21.21 4.64 9.50
N ALA A 196 -20.89 3.34 9.36
CA ALA A 196 -20.90 2.62 8.08
C ALA A 196 -22.26 2.65 7.36
N ASN A 197 -23.38 2.77 8.08
CA ASN A 197 -24.72 2.86 7.50
C ASN A 197 -25.12 4.30 7.13
N MET A 198 -24.30 5.30 7.47
CA MET A 198 -24.61 6.73 7.27
C MET A 198 -23.84 7.40 6.12
N ILE A 199 -22.88 6.73 5.50
CA ILE A 199 -22.09 7.33 4.42
C ILE A 199 -22.81 7.13 3.09
N ASP A 200 -23.57 8.15 2.67
CA ASP A 200 -24.11 8.19 1.32
C ASP A 200 -22.99 8.49 0.31
N ILE A 201 -22.32 7.42 -0.15
CA ILE A 201 -21.28 7.48 -1.18
C ILE A 201 -21.88 7.93 -2.53
N SER A 202 -23.17 8.26 -2.66
CA SER A 202 -23.78 8.68 -3.93
C SER A 202 -23.71 10.19 -4.24
N ALA A 203 -23.34 11.05 -3.27
CA ALA A 203 -23.30 12.50 -3.51
C ALA A 203 -22.34 12.87 -4.65
N PRO A 204 -22.76 13.61 -5.70
CA PRO A 204 -21.86 14.00 -6.78
C PRO A 204 -20.73 14.87 -6.24
N VAL A 205 -19.50 14.60 -6.68
CA VAL A 205 -18.31 15.37 -6.28
C VAL A 205 -17.65 15.94 -7.51
N ASP A 206 -17.23 17.20 -7.40
CA ASP A 206 -16.43 17.89 -8.41
C ASP A 206 -15.06 17.20 -8.52
N SER A 207 -14.97 16.23 -9.45
CA SER A 207 -13.71 15.64 -9.86
C SER A 207 -13.07 16.47 -10.95
N VAL A 208 -11.75 16.64 -10.85
CA VAL A 208 -10.96 17.43 -11.80
C VAL A 208 -9.82 16.59 -12.35
N GLN A 209 -9.53 16.76 -13.64
CA GLN A 209 -8.35 16.17 -14.26
C GLN A 209 -7.24 17.20 -14.34
N PHE A 210 -6.15 16.94 -13.61
CA PHE A 210 -4.88 17.64 -13.78
C PHE A 210 -3.86 16.73 -14.47
N PRO A 211 -2.96 17.27 -15.29
CA PRO A 211 -1.80 16.51 -15.73
C PRO A 211 -1.00 16.07 -14.49
N ILE A 212 -0.81 14.77 -14.32
CA ILE A 212 0.03 14.22 -13.25
C ILE A 212 1.41 14.01 -13.83
N THR A 213 2.42 14.65 -13.23
CA THR A 213 3.82 14.41 -13.58
C THR A 213 4.47 13.51 -12.54
N ILE A 214 5.23 12.52 -12.99
CA ILE A 214 6.07 11.72 -12.09
C ILE A 214 7.47 12.34 -12.10
N SER A 215 7.97 12.67 -10.91
CA SER A 215 9.33 13.23 -10.77
C SER A 215 10.39 12.23 -11.26
N PRO A 216 11.32 12.64 -12.13
CA PRO A 216 12.40 11.77 -12.62
C PRO A 216 13.44 11.42 -11.55
N PHE A 217 13.37 12.09 -10.39
CA PHE A 217 14.27 11.83 -9.26
C PHE A 217 13.83 10.63 -8.41
N LEU A 218 12.57 10.22 -8.51
CA LEU A 218 12.10 8.98 -7.90
C LEU A 218 12.57 7.79 -8.74
N LYS A 219 13.33 6.89 -8.11
CA LYS A 219 13.80 5.65 -8.71
C LYS A 219 13.52 4.50 -7.78
N CYS A 220 12.72 3.53 -8.21
CA CYS A 220 12.38 2.37 -7.40
C CYS A 220 12.41 1.09 -8.25
N PHE A 221 13.23 0.15 -7.80
CA PHE A 221 13.42 -1.13 -8.47
C PHE A 221 12.59 -2.23 -7.81
N ILE A 222 11.91 -3.04 -8.62
CA ILE A 222 11.10 -4.17 -8.17
C ILE A 222 11.43 -5.41 -9.00
N PHE A 223 11.24 -6.60 -8.43
CA PHE A 223 11.25 -7.81 -9.23
C PHE A 223 9.95 -7.93 -10.05
N PRO A 224 10.01 -8.34 -11.33
CA PRO A 224 8.85 -8.49 -12.20
C PRO A 224 7.74 -9.37 -11.63
N HIS A 225 6.55 -9.27 -12.22
CA HIS A 225 5.38 -10.05 -11.83
C HIS A 225 5.68 -11.56 -11.74
N GLY A 226 5.21 -12.21 -10.68
CA GLY A 226 5.47 -13.64 -10.44
C GLY A 226 6.90 -14.00 -9.98
N ASN A 227 7.84 -13.05 -9.94
CA ASN A 227 9.13 -13.25 -9.29
C ASN A 227 9.01 -12.96 -7.78
N PHE A 228 9.38 -13.95 -6.95
CA PHE A 228 9.28 -13.94 -5.49
C PHE A 228 10.63 -13.73 -4.77
N GLN A 229 11.68 -13.38 -5.50
CA GLN A 229 12.97 -13.06 -4.90
C GLN A 229 12.84 -11.87 -3.93
N GLN A 230 13.55 -11.96 -2.80
CA GLN A 230 13.68 -10.85 -1.87
C GLN A 230 14.86 -9.98 -2.27
N LEU A 231 14.69 -8.66 -2.13
CA LEU A 231 15.78 -7.72 -2.32
C LEU A 231 16.88 -8.00 -1.29
N PRO A 232 18.16 -8.00 -1.71
CA PRO A 232 19.24 -8.11 -0.74
C PRO A 232 19.24 -6.90 0.20
N PRO A 233 19.84 -7.01 1.41
CA PRO A 233 20.06 -5.86 2.26
C PRO A 233 20.88 -4.78 1.54
N SER A 234 20.49 -3.53 1.77
CA SER A 234 21.20 -2.36 1.30
C SER A 234 22.60 -2.30 1.91
N ARG A 235 23.57 -1.81 1.14
CA ARG A 235 24.97 -1.66 1.59
C ARG A 235 25.26 -0.19 1.84
N LEU A 236 26.20 0.06 2.75
CA LEU A 236 26.74 1.39 2.98
C LEU A 236 27.70 1.74 1.85
N GLU A 237 27.52 2.93 1.29
CA GLU A 237 28.47 3.54 0.37
C GLU A 237 29.72 3.95 1.13
N SER A 238 30.90 3.60 0.60
CA SER A 238 32.17 3.82 1.31
C SER A 238 32.54 5.31 1.46
N SER A 239 32.10 6.17 0.53
CA SER A 239 32.43 7.60 0.53
C SER A 239 31.52 8.42 1.45
N SER A 240 30.21 8.19 1.41
CA SER A 240 29.23 8.96 2.18
C SER A 240 28.85 8.33 3.52
N GLY A 241 29.02 7.01 3.67
CA GLY A 241 28.50 6.27 4.82
C GLY A 241 26.98 6.13 4.82
N LEU A 242 26.31 6.41 3.70
CA LEU A 242 24.86 6.31 3.54
C LEU A 242 24.47 4.98 2.88
N LEU A 243 23.23 4.54 3.09
CA LEU A 243 22.69 3.34 2.45
C LEU A 243 22.22 3.63 1.02
N TYR A 244 22.54 2.73 0.08
CA TYR A 244 22.26 2.93 -1.35
C TYR A 244 20.77 2.93 -1.73
N TYR A 245 19.93 2.20 -1.01
CA TYR A 245 18.49 2.15 -1.25
C TYR A 245 17.72 1.75 0.01
N TYR A 246 16.48 2.21 0.11
CA TYR A 246 15.54 1.86 1.18
C TYR A 246 14.57 0.78 0.68
N THR A 247 14.48 -0.33 1.42
CA THR A 247 13.52 -1.41 1.10
C THR A 247 12.15 -1.08 1.69
N MET A 248 11.14 -1.01 0.83
CA MET A 248 9.76 -0.68 1.24
C MET A 248 8.74 -1.40 0.37
N ASP A 249 7.48 -1.41 0.80
CA ASP A 249 6.39 -1.75 -0.12
C ASP A 249 6.38 -0.72 -1.25
N ALA A 250 6.56 -1.16 -2.50
CA ALA A 250 6.62 -0.26 -3.65
C ALA A 250 5.34 0.56 -3.82
N SER A 251 4.18 0.03 -3.39
CA SER A 251 2.91 0.77 -3.43
C SER A 251 2.92 1.99 -2.50
N SER A 252 3.77 2.02 -1.47
CA SER A 252 3.92 3.19 -0.59
C SER A 252 4.55 4.39 -1.29
N LEU A 253 5.06 4.24 -2.51
CA LEU A 253 5.54 5.34 -3.34
C LEU A 253 4.41 6.07 -4.08
N LEU A 254 3.27 5.39 -4.30
CA LEU A 254 2.16 5.93 -5.09
C LEU A 254 1.54 7.19 -4.49
N PRO A 255 1.34 7.33 -3.16
CA PRO A 255 0.89 8.59 -2.57
C PRO A 255 1.86 9.75 -2.85
N VAL A 256 3.17 9.48 -2.86
CA VAL A 256 4.20 10.50 -3.14
C VAL A 256 4.17 10.89 -4.62
N MET A 257 4.01 9.93 -5.52
CA MET A 257 3.86 10.19 -6.96
C MET A 257 2.57 10.97 -7.26
N ALA A 258 1.47 10.63 -6.58
CA ALA A 258 0.19 11.32 -6.74
C ALA A 258 0.25 12.78 -6.28
N LEU A 259 1.04 13.08 -5.24
CA LEU A 259 1.18 14.43 -4.69
C LEU A 259 1.83 15.42 -5.69
N ASP A 260 2.60 14.89 -6.64
CA ASP A 260 3.23 15.65 -7.74
C ASP A 260 3.98 16.88 -7.22
N ILE A 261 4.89 16.62 -6.29
CA ILE A 261 5.70 17.65 -5.64
C ILE A 261 6.74 18.24 -6.61
N GLN A 262 6.93 19.55 -6.56
CA GLN A 262 7.95 20.26 -7.33
C GLN A 262 9.18 20.57 -6.46
N PRO A 263 10.39 20.69 -7.04
CA PRO A 263 11.63 20.78 -6.26
C PRO A 263 11.74 21.99 -5.32
N ASN A 264 10.98 23.06 -5.58
CA ASN A 264 11.00 24.34 -4.86
C ASN A 264 9.81 24.54 -3.90
N GLU A 265 8.98 23.53 -3.68
CA GLU A 265 7.76 23.63 -2.86
C GLU A 265 8.02 23.43 -1.36
N SER A 266 7.13 24.02 -0.54
CA SER A 266 7.01 23.79 0.89
C SER A 266 6.08 22.61 1.17
N VAL A 267 6.61 21.55 1.77
CA VAL A 267 5.92 20.27 1.96
C VAL A 267 5.75 19.92 3.44
N LEU A 268 4.60 19.39 3.81
CA LEU A 268 4.39 18.75 5.12
C LEU A 268 4.12 17.25 4.94
N ASP A 269 4.94 16.40 5.55
CA ASP A 269 4.57 15.02 5.85
C ASP A 269 4.01 14.97 7.28
N MET A 270 2.69 14.89 7.39
CA MET A 270 1.99 15.07 8.67
C MET A 270 2.19 13.88 9.64
N CYS A 271 2.51 12.70 9.10
CA CYS A 271 2.64 11.43 9.82
C CYS A 271 3.87 10.65 9.32
N ALA A 272 5.05 11.24 9.46
CA ALA A 272 6.23 10.88 8.67
C ALA A 272 6.93 9.56 9.03
N ALA A 273 6.73 9.02 10.24
CA ALA A 273 7.45 7.81 10.64
C ALA A 273 6.82 6.54 10.05
N PRO A 274 7.63 5.52 9.72
CA PRO A 274 9.05 5.37 10.06
C PRO A 274 10.03 6.10 9.13
N GLY A 275 9.57 6.75 8.05
CA GLY A 275 10.42 7.62 7.21
C GLY A 275 10.59 7.20 5.74
N GLY A 276 10.00 6.08 5.30
CA GLY A 276 10.14 5.64 3.90
C GLY A 276 9.57 6.64 2.88
N LYS A 277 8.36 7.18 3.13
CA LYS A 277 7.75 8.22 2.30
C LYS A 277 8.50 9.55 2.43
N ALA A 278 8.99 9.88 3.62
CA ALA A 278 9.85 11.05 3.84
C ALA A 278 11.13 11.00 2.97
N LEU A 279 11.79 9.84 2.84
CA LEU A 279 12.93 9.69 1.93
C LEU A 279 12.55 9.92 0.47
N ALA A 280 11.39 9.43 0.03
CA ALA A 280 10.91 9.66 -1.32
C ALA A 280 10.60 11.16 -1.57
N LEU A 281 9.99 11.86 -0.60
CA LEU A 281 9.76 13.31 -0.71
C LEU A 281 11.09 14.07 -0.79
N LEU A 282 12.04 13.73 0.09
CA LEU A 282 13.38 14.33 0.12
C LEU A 282 14.18 14.10 -1.16
N SER A 283 13.96 12.98 -1.86
CA SER A 283 14.66 12.72 -3.13
C SER A 283 14.24 13.66 -4.26
N VAL A 284 13.11 14.36 -4.14
CA VAL A 284 12.61 15.32 -5.15
C VAL A 284 12.88 16.77 -4.74
N LEU A 285 12.82 17.09 -3.45
CA LEU A 285 12.98 18.46 -2.93
C LEU A 285 14.45 18.89 -2.91
N THR A 286 14.85 19.77 -3.83
CA THR A 286 16.22 20.31 -3.92
C THR A 286 16.32 21.72 -3.33
N GLU A 287 15.31 22.56 -3.57
CA GLU A 287 15.29 23.97 -3.19
C GLU A 287 14.32 24.26 -2.05
N GLY A 288 13.16 23.60 -2.09
CA GLY A 288 12.06 23.74 -1.14
C GLY A 288 12.39 23.23 0.26
N GLY A 289 11.40 23.34 1.14
CA GLY A 289 11.47 22.92 2.54
C GLY A 289 10.49 21.80 2.85
N ILE A 290 10.81 20.97 3.82
CA ILE A 290 9.93 19.91 4.30
C ILE A 290 9.85 19.87 5.82
N VAL A 291 8.62 19.75 6.32
CA VAL A 291 8.33 19.44 7.72
C VAL A 291 7.93 17.97 7.81
N LEU A 292 8.66 17.20 8.61
CA LEU A 292 8.42 15.79 8.90
C LEU A 292 7.88 15.65 10.32
N ASN A 293 6.58 15.45 10.45
CA ASN A 293 5.92 15.42 11.74
C ASN A 293 5.66 13.98 12.23
N GLU A 294 6.08 13.66 13.45
CA GLU A 294 5.68 12.43 14.14
C GLU A 294 5.56 12.69 15.65
N PRO A 295 4.34 12.75 16.21
CA PRO A 295 4.13 13.05 17.62
C PRO A 295 4.66 11.93 18.54
N ALA A 296 4.57 10.66 18.14
CA ALA A 296 4.96 9.54 19.00
C ALA A 296 6.49 9.38 19.07
N THR A 297 7.05 9.60 20.25
CA THR A 297 8.52 9.61 20.48
C THR A 297 9.24 8.35 19.97
N ALA A 298 8.67 7.16 20.20
CA ALA A 298 9.29 5.91 19.74
C ALA A 298 9.34 5.80 18.22
N ARG A 299 8.29 6.27 17.52
CA ARG A 299 8.23 6.30 16.06
C ARG A 299 9.13 7.39 15.48
N ARG A 300 9.15 8.57 16.09
CA ARG A 300 10.03 9.68 15.69
C ARG A 300 11.51 9.31 15.80
N LYS A 301 11.90 8.50 16.80
CA LYS A 301 13.26 7.95 16.86
C LYS A 301 13.60 7.06 15.66
N ARG A 302 12.64 6.28 15.15
CA ARG A 302 12.83 5.47 13.93
C ARG A 302 12.99 6.35 12.70
N LEU A 303 12.15 7.39 12.57
CA LEU A 303 12.28 8.41 11.53
C LEU A 303 13.68 9.03 11.53
N LEU A 304 14.15 9.51 12.68
CA LEU A 304 15.48 10.09 12.81
C LEU A 304 16.59 9.10 12.45
N SER A 305 16.45 7.82 12.83
CA SER A 305 17.40 6.77 12.46
C SER A 305 17.43 6.51 10.96
N VAL A 306 16.27 6.57 10.28
CA VAL A 306 16.20 6.46 8.82
C VAL A 306 16.87 7.68 8.20
N LEU A 307 16.56 8.90 8.65
CA LEU A 307 17.21 10.11 8.11
C LEU A 307 18.75 10.06 8.27
N ASP A 308 19.27 9.66 9.43
CA ASP A 308 20.72 9.54 9.68
C ASP A 308 21.39 8.48 8.80
N SER A 309 20.67 7.45 8.37
CA SER A 309 21.23 6.36 7.54
C SER A 309 21.18 6.64 6.03
N TYR A 310 20.35 7.59 5.59
CA TYR A 310 20.05 7.80 4.17
C TYR A 310 20.28 9.23 3.70
N VAL A 311 20.34 10.23 4.58
CA VAL A 311 20.41 11.63 4.20
C VAL A 311 21.67 12.27 4.78
N PRO A 312 22.46 13.03 3.98
CA PRO A 312 23.64 13.74 4.47
C PRO A 312 23.29 14.69 5.62
N LYS A 313 24.16 14.77 6.63
CA LYS A 313 23.94 15.63 7.81
C LYS A 313 23.90 17.10 7.44
N GLU A 314 24.67 17.50 6.44
CA GLU A 314 24.69 18.86 5.89
C GLU A 314 23.33 19.22 5.30
N PHE A 315 22.67 18.26 4.63
CA PHE A 315 21.34 18.47 4.06
C PHE A 315 20.28 18.58 5.16
N ILE A 316 20.31 17.70 6.16
CA ILE A 316 19.42 17.76 7.34
C ILE A 316 19.59 19.11 8.07
N ASN A 317 20.83 19.56 8.26
CA ASN A 317 21.15 20.79 9.00
C ASN A 317 21.05 22.08 8.17
N SER A 318 20.63 21.98 6.90
CA SER A 318 20.51 23.14 6.00
C SER A 318 19.38 24.11 6.39
N GLY A 319 18.52 23.73 7.33
CA GLY A 319 17.29 24.44 7.69
C GLY A 319 16.09 24.11 6.82
N LYS A 320 16.28 23.36 5.72
CA LYS A 320 15.21 22.91 4.82
C LYS A 320 14.44 21.70 5.34
N VAL A 321 15.03 20.88 6.20
CA VAL A 321 14.38 19.70 6.80
C VAL A 321 14.10 19.99 8.27
N GLN A 322 12.83 19.94 8.66
CA GLN A 322 12.41 20.13 10.05
C GLN A 322 11.71 18.87 10.55
N VAL A 323 12.10 18.35 11.71
CA VAL A 323 11.43 17.21 12.34
C VAL A 323 10.66 17.71 13.56
N THR A 324 9.35 17.53 13.57
CA THR A 324 8.45 18.04 14.62
C THR A 324 7.71 16.92 15.35
N ALA A 325 7.16 17.26 16.51
CA ALA A 325 6.37 16.37 17.37
C ALA A 325 5.03 17.01 17.74
N VAL A 326 4.34 17.57 16.74
CA VAL A 326 3.07 18.27 16.89
C VAL A 326 1.92 17.27 16.68
N GLU A 327 0.85 17.39 17.46
CA GLU A 327 -0.39 16.66 17.18
C GLU A 327 -0.96 17.13 15.84
N GLY A 328 -1.16 16.20 14.90
CA GLY A 328 -1.49 16.55 13.51
C GLY A 328 -2.77 17.38 13.36
N GLN A 329 -3.73 17.21 14.27
CA GLN A 329 -4.99 17.96 14.28
C GLN A 329 -4.82 19.46 14.54
N LYS A 330 -3.66 19.89 15.06
CA LYS A 330 -3.40 21.30 15.40
C LYS A 330 -2.92 22.13 14.21
N TRP A 331 -2.38 21.49 13.15
CA TRP A 331 -1.82 22.20 11.99
C TRP A 331 -2.83 23.16 11.34
N GLY A 332 -4.09 22.75 11.18
CA GLY A 332 -5.14 23.59 10.60
C GLY A 332 -5.45 24.86 11.39
N VAL A 333 -4.98 24.99 12.62
CA VAL A 333 -5.06 26.20 13.43
C VAL A 333 -3.72 26.94 13.47
N THR A 334 -2.61 26.22 13.64
CA THR A 334 -1.29 26.82 13.85
C THR A 334 -0.56 27.23 12.57
N SER A 335 -0.93 26.64 11.43
CA SER A 335 -0.23 26.82 10.15
C SER A 335 -1.20 26.82 8.97
N LYS A 336 -2.27 27.63 9.07
CA LYS A 336 -3.22 27.84 7.98
C LYS A 336 -2.53 28.31 6.71
N ASN A 337 -2.95 27.79 5.56
CA ASN A 337 -2.49 28.21 4.23
C ASN A 337 -0.96 28.34 4.08
N THR A 338 -0.21 27.45 4.72
CA THR A 338 1.26 27.55 4.84
C THR A 338 2.00 26.66 3.84
N PHE A 339 1.49 25.47 3.55
CA PHE A 339 2.18 24.48 2.73
C PHE A 339 1.63 24.44 1.31
N ASP A 340 2.51 24.20 0.34
CA ASP A 340 2.12 24.02 -1.06
C ASP A 340 1.53 22.62 -1.25
N LYS A 341 2.13 21.62 -0.58
CA LYS A 341 1.77 20.21 -0.67
C LYS A 341 1.77 19.56 0.70
N ILE A 342 0.81 18.68 0.97
CA ILE A 342 0.75 17.94 2.24
C ILE A 342 0.50 16.46 1.97
N LEU A 343 1.31 15.60 2.57
CA LEU A 343 1.08 14.16 2.65
C LEU A 343 0.48 13.82 4.03
N VAL A 344 -0.65 13.12 4.02
CA VAL A 344 -1.38 12.67 5.21
C VAL A 344 -1.47 11.14 5.19
N ASP A 345 -0.34 10.48 5.46
CA ASP A 345 -0.26 9.02 5.60
C ASP A 345 -0.67 8.59 7.01
N VAL A 346 -1.98 8.50 7.23
CA VAL A 346 -2.57 8.44 8.57
C VAL A 346 -2.28 7.11 9.31
N PRO A 347 -2.28 7.13 10.66
CA PRO A 347 -2.40 5.90 11.42
C PRO A 347 -3.73 5.19 11.06
N CYS A 348 -3.65 3.91 10.73
CA CYS A 348 -4.80 3.10 10.35
C CYS A 348 -4.72 1.70 10.97
N THR A 349 -5.62 0.80 10.60
CA THR A 349 -5.58 -0.60 11.04
C THR A 349 -4.34 -1.36 10.55
N THR A 350 -3.60 -0.83 9.58
CA THR A 350 -2.33 -1.40 9.05
C THR A 350 -2.47 -2.89 8.71
N ASP A 351 -3.43 -3.25 7.85
CA ASP A 351 -4.03 -4.59 7.81
C ASP A 351 -3.02 -5.73 7.70
N ARG A 352 -2.06 -5.61 6.78
CA ARG A 352 -1.00 -6.61 6.61
C ARG A 352 -0.10 -6.73 7.86
N HIS A 353 0.25 -5.61 8.47
CA HIS A 353 1.05 -5.61 9.70
C HIS A 353 0.27 -6.25 10.85
N SER A 354 -1.02 -5.93 10.99
CA SER A 354 -1.92 -6.49 12.01
C SER A 354 -2.12 -8.00 11.88
N LEU A 355 -1.85 -8.62 10.73
CA LEU A 355 -1.87 -10.08 10.56
C LEU A 355 -0.55 -10.76 10.94
N LYS A 356 0.55 -10.02 11.04
CA LYS A 356 1.90 -10.57 11.20
C LYS A 356 2.53 -10.20 12.54
N GLU A 357 2.22 -9.03 13.08
CA GLU A 357 2.81 -8.51 14.31
C GLU A 357 1.85 -8.65 15.48
N ARG A 358 2.35 -9.15 16.62
CA ARG A 358 1.57 -9.28 17.86
C ARG A 358 1.82 -8.09 18.79
N ASP A 359 2.99 -7.47 18.72
CA ASP A 359 3.36 -6.37 19.60
C ASP A 359 2.73 -5.06 19.16
N ASN A 360 2.13 -4.33 20.10
CA ASN A 360 1.38 -3.10 19.81
C ASN A 360 0.40 -3.22 18.62
N ASN A 361 -0.19 -4.40 18.42
CA ASN A 361 -1.23 -4.61 17.43
C ASN A 361 -2.53 -3.88 17.84
N ILE A 362 -3.20 -3.22 16.88
CA ILE A 362 -4.43 -2.45 17.08
C ILE A 362 -5.67 -3.33 17.36
N PHE A 363 -5.59 -4.63 17.02
CA PHE A 363 -6.62 -5.63 17.29
C PHE A 363 -6.54 -6.25 18.69
N LYS A 364 -5.63 -5.77 19.55
CA LYS A 364 -5.66 -6.14 20.97
C LYS A 364 -6.97 -5.64 21.60
N PRO A 365 -7.69 -6.44 22.41
CA PRO A 365 -8.96 -6.03 23.02
C PRO A 365 -8.87 -4.72 23.84
N ARG A 366 -7.73 -4.48 24.49
CA ARG A 366 -7.48 -3.22 25.24
C ARG A 366 -7.42 -1.96 24.36
N ARG A 367 -7.38 -2.10 23.04
CA ARG A 367 -7.28 -1.01 22.06
C ARG A 367 -8.52 -0.92 21.16
N SER A 368 -9.61 -1.63 21.47
CA SER A 368 -10.82 -1.58 20.65
C SER A 368 -11.38 -0.16 20.51
N GLN A 369 -11.40 0.64 21.58
CA GLN A 369 -11.84 2.04 21.48
C GLN A 369 -10.93 2.88 20.58
N GLU A 370 -9.61 2.66 20.66
CA GLU A 370 -8.66 3.33 19.78
C GLU A 370 -8.88 2.93 18.32
N ARG A 371 -9.08 1.64 18.06
CA ARG A 371 -9.40 1.10 16.73
C ARG A 371 -10.69 1.70 16.17
N TRP A 372 -11.73 1.78 17.00
CA TRP A 372 -13.03 2.33 16.63
C TRP A 372 -12.96 3.82 16.29
N ASN A 373 -12.12 4.58 16.99
CA ASN A 373 -11.95 6.00 16.77
C ASN A 373 -11.02 6.34 15.59
N LEU A 374 -10.43 5.35 14.90
CA LEU A 374 -9.49 5.59 13.81
C LEU A 374 -10.09 6.44 12.68
N PRO A 375 -11.27 6.15 12.10
CA PRO A 375 -11.84 6.97 11.04
C PRO A 375 -12.04 8.44 11.45
N SER A 376 -12.52 8.67 12.67
CA SER A 376 -12.70 10.03 13.20
C SER A 376 -11.38 10.78 13.36
N LEU A 377 -10.34 10.13 13.89
CA LEU A 377 -8.99 10.70 13.96
C LEU A 377 -8.44 11.02 12.56
N GLN A 378 -8.66 10.13 11.59
CA GLN A 378 -8.18 10.30 10.20
C GLN A 378 -8.88 11.48 9.51
N GLU A 379 -10.18 11.65 9.74
CA GLU A 379 -10.94 12.81 9.27
C GLU A 379 -10.41 14.12 9.87
N GLU A 380 -10.14 14.17 11.18
CA GLU A 380 -9.57 15.35 11.83
C GLU A 380 -8.19 15.71 11.27
N LEU A 381 -7.34 14.71 11.02
CA LEU A 381 -6.01 14.91 10.41
C LEU A 381 -6.14 15.44 8.98
N LEU A 382 -7.04 14.88 8.19
CA LEU A 382 -7.27 15.31 6.81
C LEU A 382 -7.85 16.73 6.75
N CYS A 383 -8.82 17.06 7.60
CA CYS A 383 -9.36 18.42 7.71
C CYS A 383 -8.27 19.43 8.11
N SER A 384 -7.45 19.07 9.10
CA SER A 384 -6.30 19.87 9.52
C SER A 384 -5.33 20.13 8.36
N ALA A 385 -5.06 19.13 7.52
CA ALA A 385 -4.24 19.30 6.32
C ALA A 385 -4.89 20.24 5.29
N LEU A 386 -6.18 20.07 4.99
CA LEU A 386 -6.91 20.92 4.04
C LEU A 386 -6.99 22.39 4.50
N LEU A 387 -7.03 22.64 5.81
CA LEU A 387 -6.91 23.98 6.38
C LEU A 387 -5.48 24.55 6.28
N SER A 388 -4.48 23.68 6.36
CA SER A 388 -3.06 24.06 6.36
C SER A 388 -2.46 24.26 4.98
N VAL A 389 -3.01 23.60 3.96
CA VAL A 389 -2.56 23.77 2.57
C VAL A 389 -3.01 25.13 2.04
N ARG A 390 -2.15 25.82 1.29
CA ARG A 390 -2.49 27.10 0.65
C ARG A 390 -3.62 26.92 -0.36
N PRO A 391 -4.42 27.97 -0.65
CA PRO A 391 -5.28 27.97 -1.82
C PRO A 391 -4.47 27.66 -3.09
N GLY A 392 -4.98 26.78 -3.93
CA GLY A 392 -4.29 26.22 -5.10
C GLY A 392 -3.28 25.11 -4.80
N GLY A 393 -3.11 24.70 -3.53
CA GLY A 393 -2.24 23.59 -3.15
C GLY A 393 -2.97 22.24 -3.09
N ASP A 394 -2.20 21.17 -2.91
CA ASP A 394 -2.72 19.79 -2.91
C ASP A 394 -2.42 19.04 -1.62
N VAL A 395 -3.35 18.16 -1.25
CA VAL A 395 -3.20 17.20 -0.15
C VAL A 395 -3.35 15.79 -0.72
N VAL A 396 -2.45 14.88 -0.37
CA VAL A 396 -2.66 13.45 -0.58
C VAL A 396 -2.93 12.77 0.75
N TYR A 397 -4.09 12.15 0.86
CA TYR A 397 -4.44 11.26 1.95
C TYR A 397 -4.09 9.82 1.57
N SER A 398 -3.49 9.05 2.47
CA SER A 398 -3.23 7.63 2.23
C SER A 398 -3.38 6.76 3.47
N THR A 399 -3.75 5.49 3.24
CA THR A 399 -3.77 4.46 4.28
C THR A 399 -3.19 3.15 3.74
N CYS A 400 -2.75 2.26 4.63
CA CYS A 400 -2.48 0.86 4.30
C CYS A 400 -3.59 -0.09 4.81
N SER A 401 -4.86 0.32 4.65
CA SER A 401 -6.04 -0.49 4.95
C SER A 401 -6.94 -0.68 3.73
N LEU A 402 -7.63 -1.82 3.66
CA LEU A 402 -8.68 -2.11 2.69
C LEU A 402 -10.04 -1.52 3.10
N SER A 403 -10.18 -1.04 4.34
CA SER A 403 -11.45 -0.55 4.88
C SER A 403 -11.95 0.71 4.18
N THR A 404 -13.11 0.62 3.52
CA THR A 404 -13.80 1.78 2.93
C THR A 404 -14.08 2.88 3.96
N LEU A 405 -14.33 2.53 5.23
CA LEU A 405 -14.56 3.48 6.32
C LEU A 405 -13.34 4.33 6.63
N GLN A 406 -12.14 3.76 6.52
CA GLN A 406 -10.87 4.48 6.70
C GLN A 406 -10.38 5.12 5.38
N ASN A 407 -11.03 4.84 4.26
CA ASN A 407 -10.60 5.28 2.93
C ASN A 407 -11.56 6.37 2.41
N ASP A 408 -12.44 6.02 1.47
CA ASP A 408 -13.39 6.97 0.89
C ASP A 408 -14.33 7.59 1.94
N GLY A 409 -14.66 6.87 3.01
CA GLY A 409 -15.48 7.39 4.11
C GLY A 409 -14.84 8.60 4.80
N VAL A 410 -13.53 8.53 5.08
CA VAL A 410 -12.76 9.64 5.64
C VAL A 410 -12.65 10.80 4.66
N VAL A 411 -12.37 10.50 3.39
CA VAL A 411 -12.24 11.55 2.36
C VAL A 411 -13.55 12.32 2.21
N GLN A 412 -14.67 11.61 2.14
CA GLN A 412 -16.00 12.23 2.09
C GLN A 412 -16.29 13.08 3.33
N GLY A 413 -16.11 12.50 4.52
CA GLY A 413 -16.35 13.22 5.79
C GLY A 413 -15.53 14.50 5.88
N ALA A 414 -14.24 14.43 5.52
CA ALA A 414 -13.36 15.59 5.55
C ALA A 414 -13.74 16.67 4.53
N ILE A 415 -14.13 16.30 3.31
CA ILE A 415 -14.59 17.26 2.29
C ILE A 415 -15.86 17.97 2.77
N THR A 416 -16.88 17.20 3.18
CA THR A 416 -18.15 17.74 3.66
C THR A 416 -17.93 18.70 4.82
N LYS A 417 -17.15 18.28 5.83
CA LYS A 417 -16.83 19.11 6.99
C LYS A 417 -16.07 20.38 6.62
N CYS A 418 -15.08 20.27 5.74
CA CYS A 418 -14.33 21.43 5.25
C CYS A 418 -15.22 22.44 4.50
N GLN A 419 -16.19 21.95 3.73
CA GLN A 419 -17.14 22.77 3.01
C GLN A 419 -18.15 23.44 3.95
N GLU A 420 -18.74 22.69 4.89
CA GLU A 420 -19.80 23.17 5.77
C GLU A 420 -19.29 24.06 6.91
N GLU A 421 -18.18 23.71 7.56
CA GLU A 421 -17.68 24.43 8.73
C GLU A 421 -16.69 25.56 8.39
N PHE A 422 -15.98 25.44 7.26
CA PHE A 422 -14.86 26.32 6.92
C PHE A 422 -14.97 27.00 5.55
N ASP A 423 -16.06 26.77 4.80
CA ASP A 423 -16.30 27.33 3.46
C ASP A 423 -15.15 27.04 2.48
N LEU A 424 -14.51 25.87 2.61
CA LEU A 424 -13.45 25.44 1.70
C LEU A 424 -14.02 24.71 0.49
N GLN A 425 -13.60 25.12 -0.70
CA GLN A 425 -13.89 24.39 -1.94
C GLN A 425 -12.78 23.38 -2.22
N ILE A 426 -13.07 22.11 -1.99
CA ILE A 426 -12.15 20.99 -2.20
C ILE A 426 -12.59 20.18 -3.41
N GLN A 427 -11.66 19.90 -4.31
CA GLN A 427 -11.88 19.09 -5.51
C GLN A 427 -11.08 17.80 -5.42
N VAL A 428 -11.67 16.68 -5.86
CA VAL A 428 -10.95 15.40 -5.93
C VAL A 428 -10.24 15.33 -7.27
N VAL A 429 -8.93 15.08 -7.26
CA VAL A 429 -8.17 14.93 -8.50
C VAL A 429 -8.28 13.49 -8.99
N ASP A 430 -8.68 13.32 -10.24
CA ASP A 430 -8.80 12.01 -10.88
C ASP A 430 -7.42 11.35 -11.07
N LEU A 431 -7.19 10.28 -10.31
CA LEU A 431 -5.96 9.48 -10.34
C LEU A 431 -6.07 8.22 -11.21
N SER A 432 -7.19 7.99 -11.92
CA SER A 432 -7.34 6.86 -12.83
C SER A 432 -6.26 6.79 -13.92
N PRO A 433 -5.75 7.90 -14.50
CA PRO A 433 -4.63 7.85 -15.43
C PRO A 433 -3.36 7.26 -14.80
N LEU A 434 -3.04 7.68 -13.56
CA LEU A 434 -1.89 7.16 -12.82
C LEU A 434 -2.05 5.67 -12.51
N ALA A 435 -3.23 5.25 -12.05
CA ALA A 435 -3.52 3.83 -11.78
C ALA A 435 -3.44 2.97 -13.05
N THR A 436 -3.93 3.48 -14.18
CA THR A 436 -3.90 2.78 -15.48
C THR A 436 -2.46 2.50 -15.91
N CYS A 437 -1.59 3.51 -15.87
CA CYS A 437 -0.16 3.35 -16.23
C CYS A 437 0.60 2.40 -15.30
N LEU A 438 0.12 2.23 -14.07
CA LEU A 438 0.74 1.38 -13.05
C LEU A 438 0.10 0.00 -12.91
N SER A 439 -0.93 -0.29 -13.71
CA SER A 439 -1.70 -1.55 -13.64
C SER A 439 -0.90 -2.78 -14.06
N SER A 440 0.20 -2.61 -14.80
CA SER A 440 1.17 -3.67 -15.12
C SER A 440 2.01 -4.10 -13.91
N VAL A 441 2.09 -3.25 -12.88
CA VAL A 441 2.92 -3.43 -11.69
C VAL A 441 2.08 -3.77 -10.45
N PHE A 442 0.96 -3.07 -10.28
CA PHE A 442 0.11 -3.17 -9.11
C PHE A 442 -1.31 -3.60 -9.49
N LYS A 443 -1.93 -4.42 -8.62
CA LYS A 443 -3.35 -4.75 -8.76
C LYS A 443 -4.19 -3.66 -8.08
N PHE A 444 -4.96 -2.93 -8.87
CA PHE A 444 -5.92 -1.95 -8.37
C PHE A 444 -7.31 -2.56 -8.18
N SER A 445 -8.10 -1.95 -7.30
CA SER A 445 -9.52 -2.26 -7.12
C SER A 445 -10.38 -1.09 -7.58
N ASP A 446 -11.50 -1.43 -8.22
CA ASP A 446 -12.45 -0.46 -8.78
C ASP A 446 -13.56 -0.06 -7.79
N ILE A 447 -13.46 -0.45 -6.51
CA ILE A 447 -14.51 -0.16 -5.52
C ILE A 447 -14.47 1.27 -4.99
N THR A 448 -13.37 2.00 -5.25
CA THR A 448 -13.15 3.33 -4.70
C THR A 448 -13.77 4.40 -5.58
N LYS A 449 -14.31 5.43 -4.94
CA LYS A 449 -14.92 6.60 -5.57
C LYS A 449 -13.99 7.80 -5.63
N TYR A 450 -13.26 8.10 -4.55
CA TYR A 450 -12.44 9.32 -4.46
C TYR A 450 -10.95 9.05 -4.69
N GLY A 451 -10.47 7.89 -4.24
CA GLY A 451 -9.08 7.50 -4.37
C GLY A 451 -8.86 6.31 -5.28
N GLN A 452 -7.64 5.79 -5.22
CA GLN A 452 -7.23 4.53 -5.83
C GLN A 452 -6.82 3.57 -4.71
N LEU A 453 -7.10 2.28 -4.87
CA LEU A 453 -6.75 1.25 -3.90
C LEU A 453 -5.93 0.15 -4.57
N VAL A 454 -4.66 0.03 -4.17
CA VAL A 454 -3.85 -1.16 -4.46
C VAL A 454 -4.28 -2.27 -3.50
N ILE A 455 -4.71 -3.39 -4.06
CA ILE A 455 -5.06 -4.60 -3.32
C ILE A 455 -3.94 -5.63 -3.41
N PRO A 456 -3.66 -6.38 -2.33
CA PRO A 456 -2.75 -7.52 -2.36
C PRO A 456 -3.15 -8.56 -3.40
N ASP A 457 -2.19 -8.94 -4.24
CA ASP A 457 -2.29 -10.02 -5.21
C ASP A 457 -1.09 -10.96 -5.08
N LEU A 458 -1.24 -12.27 -5.30
CA LEU A 458 -0.13 -13.20 -5.08
C LEU A 458 1.07 -12.94 -5.99
N THR A 459 0.82 -12.56 -7.23
CA THR A 459 1.87 -12.37 -8.24
C THR A 459 2.48 -10.96 -8.23
N ALA A 460 1.75 -10.00 -7.65
CA ALA A 460 2.20 -8.65 -7.35
C ALA A 460 1.84 -8.25 -5.89
N ASN A 461 2.44 -8.94 -4.91
CA ASN A 461 2.02 -8.87 -3.50
C ASN A 461 2.48 -7.60 -2.75
N PHE A 462 2.07 -6.45 -3.28
CA PHE A 462 2.19 -5.13 -2.68
C PHE A 462 0.89 -4.74 -1.95
N GLY A 463 0.91 -3.61 -1.26
CA GLY A 463 -0.24 -3.07 -0.55
C GLY A 463 -0.70 -3.92 0.65
N PRO A 464 -1.87 -3.61 1.23
CA PRO A 464 -2.85 -2.63 0.77
C PRO A 464 -2.32 -1.20 0.76
N MET A 465 -2.74 -0.38 -0.21
CA MET A 465 -2.43 1.05 -0.24
C MET A 465 -3.58 1.84 -0.88
N TYR A 466 -4.30 2.59 -0.07
CA TYR A 466 -5.27 3.58 -0.54
C TYR A 466 -4.59 4.94 -0.65
N PHE A 467 -4.94 5.72 -1.67
CA PHE A 467 -4.55 7.11 -1.79
C PHE A 467 -5.54 7.95 -2.59
N ALA A 468 -5.79 9.17 -2.12
CA ALA A 468 -6.63 10.16 -2.79
C ALA A 468 -5.93 11.52 -2.80
N ARG A 469 -5.99 12.23 -3.93
CA ARG A 469 -5.46 13.59 -4.07
C ARG A 469 -6.60 14.59 -4.03
N LEU A 470 -6.49 15.58 -3.15
CA LEU A 470 -7.46 16.64 -2.94
C LEU A 470 -6.80 17.98 -3.26
N HIS A 471 -7.46 18.75 -4.11
CA HIS A 471 -7.04 20.09 -4.50
C HIS A 471 -7.86 21.14 -3.77
N LYS A 472 -7.21 22.07 -3.08
CA LYS A 472 -7.89 23.22 -2.48
C LYS A 472 -7.97 24.33 -3.51
N LYS A 473 -9.18 24.73 -3.91
CA LYS A 473 -9.37 25.77 -4.91
C LYS A 473 -8.78 27.11 -4.43
N ALA A 474 -8.28 27.91 -5.38
CA ALA A 474 -7.63 29.20 -5.14
C ALA A 474 -8.59 30.28 -4.60
#